data_AF-A0A2S2G988-F1
#
_entry.id   AF-A0A2S2G988-F1
#
_cell.length_a   1.000
_cell.length_b   1.000
_cell.length_c   1.000
_cell.angle_alpha   90.00
_cell.angle_beta   90.00
_cell.angle_gamma   90.00
#
_symmetry.space_group_name_H-M   'P 1'
#
loop_
_entity.id
_entity.type
_entity.pdbx_description
1 polymer ?
#
loop_
_entity_poly.entity_id
_entity_poly.type
_entity_poly.pdbx_seq_one_letter_code
_entity_poly.pdbx_strand_id
1 'polypeptide(L)'
;MTARTTDPARHPAKAADAIRAFNHATLPTRTGPAIAYPGTVYNTIGAMATLAHRLPQALDHIALALTDLHKAGHLTADHGTPTQHTTTAVTALREAEHLAVALTEALERAHNSAGPLGYCGPMPEDDDDL
;
A
#
# COMPACT_ATOMS: atom_id res chain seq x y z
N MET A 1 -22.33 -27.03 -11.20
CA MET A 1 -21.02 -26.37 -11.01
C MET A 1 -21.25 -25.10 -10.22
N THR A 2 -21.20 -25.17 -8.89
CA THR A 2 -21.27 -23.99 -8.02
C THR A 2 -19.90 -23.32 -8.02
N ALA A 3 -19.81 -22.11 -8.59
CA ALA A 3 -18.59 -21.33 -8.58
C ALA A 3 -18.17 -21.10 -7.13
N ARG A 4 -16.94 -21.48 -6.79
CA ARG A 4 -16.33 -21.17 -5.50
C ARG A 4 -16.06 -19.66 -5.49
N THR A 5 -17.04 -18.88 -5.02
CA THR A 5 -16.90 -17.43 -4.83
C THR A 5 -15.65 -17.20 -3.98
N THR A 6 -14.60 -16.68 -4.62
CA THR A 6 -13.37 -16.36 -3.92
C THR A 6 -13.64 -15.08 -3.16
N ASP A 7 -13.59 -15.14 -1.83
CA ASP A 7 -13.73 -13.99 -0.95
C ASP A 7 -12.79 -12.86 -1.38
N PRO A 8 -13.31 -11.71 -1.89
CA PRO A 8 -12.49 -10.60 -2.36
C PRO A 8 -11.56 -10.03 -1.28
N ALA A 9 -11.92 -10.16 -0.01
CA ALA A 9 -11.11 -9.68 1.11
C ALA A 9 -9.74 -10.38 1.23
N ARG A 10 -9.57 -11.55 0.60
CA ARG A 10 -8.29 -12.26 0.56
C ARG A 10 -7.18 -11.49 -0.14
N HIS A 11 -7.50 -10.62 -1.10
CA HIS A 11 -6.50 -9.84 -1.82
C HIS A 11 -5.85 -8.75 -0.96
N PRO A 12 -6.60 -7.83 -0.32
CA PRO A 12 -6.00 -6.84 0.57
C PRO A 12 -5.32 -7.48 1.79
N ALA A 13 -5.83 -8.61 2.30
CA ALA A 13 -5.16 -9.35 3.38
C ALA A 13 -3.75 -9.82 2.97
N LYS A 14 -3.61 -10.42 1.78
CA LYS A 14 -2.30 -10.83 1.25
C LYS A 14 -1.36 -9.65 1.01
N ALA A 15 -1.89 -8.51 0.58
CA ALA A 15 -1.09 -7.30 0.43
C ALA A 15 -0.55 -6.82 1.78
N ALA A 16 -1.38 -6.83 2.83
CA ALA A 16 -0.95 -6.49 4.18
C ALA A 16 0.14 -7.44 4.70
N ASP A 17 0.03 -8.74 4.45
CA ASP A 17 1.06 -9.73 4.81
C ASP A 17 2.37 -9.49 4.05
N ALA A 18 2.29 -9.15 2.77
CA ALA A 18 3.48 -8.81 1.96
C ALA A 18 4.18 -7.55 2.49
N ILE A 19 3.42 -6.52 2.88
CA ILE A 19 3.98 -5.32 3.52
C ILE A 19 4.62 -5.66 4.87
N ARG A 20 4.00 -6.54 5.67
CA ARG A 20 4.60 -7.01 6.92
C ARG A 20 5.93 -7.72 6.68
N ALA A 21 5.98 -8.62 5.69
CA ALA A 21 7.20 -9.32 5.32
C ALA A 21 8.30 -8.36 4.85
N PHE A 22 7.94 -7.38 4.03
CA PHE A 22 8.83 -6.29 3.63
C PHE A 22 9.38 -5.53 4.85
N ASN A 23 8.50 -5.03 5.73
CA ASN A 23 8.92 -4.28 6.92
C ASN A 23 9.91 -5.08 7.79
N HIS A 24 9.68 -6.38 7.95
CA HIS A 24 10.58 -7.26 8.69
C HIS A 24 11.94 -7.43 7.98
N ALA A 25 11.93 -7.60 6.65
CA ALA A 25 13.16 -7.72 5.86
C ALA A 25 14.00 -6.43 5.85
N THR A 26 13.38 -5.27 6.09
CA THR A 26 14.04 -3.96 6.06
C THR A 26 14.48 -3.46 7.44
N LEU A 27 14.30 -4.26 8.50
CA LEU A 27 14.77 -3.88 9.83
C LEU A 27 16.30 -3.71 9.84
N PRO A 28 16.84 -2.63 10.41
CA PRO A 28 18.28 -2.44 10.54
C PRO A 28 18.93 -3.62 11.27
N THR A 29 20.11 -4.02 10.81
CA THR A 29 20.91 -5.05 11.48
C THR A 29 21.97 -4.39 12.34
N ARG A 30 22.66 -5.18 13.19
CA ARG A 30 23.81 -4.68 13.97
C ARG A 30 24.95 -4.12 13.09
N THR A 31 25.00 -4.52 11.82
CA THR A 31 26.08 -4.19 10.88
C THR A 31 25.71 -3.10 9.88
N GLY A 32 24.52 -2.51 9.97
CA GLY A 32 24.10 -1.40 9.11
C GLY A 32 22.67 -1.52 8.55
N PRO A 33 22.31 -0.65 7.60
CA PRO A 33 20.98 -0.62 7.00
C PRO A 33 20.71 -1.90 6.19
N ALA A 34 19.52 -2.48 6.35
CA ALA A 34 19.09 -3.63 5.55
C ALA A 34 18.88 -3.26 4.07
N ILE A 35 18.59 -1.99 3.78
CA ILE A 35 18.57 -1.44 2.42
C ILE A 35 19.80 -0.55 2.23
N ALA A 36 20.92 -1.14 1.85
CA ALA A 36 22.20 -0.42 1.72
C ALA A 36 22.40 0.22 0.34
N TYR A 37 21.74 -0.27 -0.70
CA TYR A 37 21.97 0.15 -2.08
C TYR A 37 20.86 1.07 -2.59
N PRO A 38 21.20 2.25 -3.18
CA PRO A 38 20.22 3.16 -3.76
C PRO A 38 19.34 2.53 -4.83
N GLY A 39 19.87 1.58 -5.62
CA GLY A 39 19.05 0.82 -6.57
C GLY A 39 17.94 0.00 -5.91
N THR A 40 18.19 -0.57 -4.73
CA THR A 40 17.16 -1.26 -3.94
C THR A 40 16.12 -0.29 -3.39
N VAL A 41 16.55 0.90 -2.93
CA VAL A 41 15.65 1.98 -2.51
C VAL A 41 14.75 2.41 -3.67
N TYR A 42 15.33 2.69 -4.83
CA TYR A 42 14.61 3.08 -6.05
C TYR A 42 13.54 2.07 -6.42
N ASN A 43 13.91 0.78 -6.53
CA ASN A 43 12.98 -0.29 -6.87
C ASN A 43 11.87 -0.45 -5.83
N THR A 44 12.21 -0.33 -4.54
CA THR A 44 11.26 -0.44 -3.43
C THR A 44 10.22 0.68 -3.51
N ILE A 45 10.65 1.93 -3.69
CA ILE A 45 9.73 3.07 -3.82
C ILE A 45 8.82 2.88 -5.04
N GLY A 46 9.36 2.42 -6.18
CA GLY A 46 8.56 2.17 -7.38
C GLY A 46 7.49 1.09 -7.18
N ALA A 47 7.82 0.01 -6.44
CA ALA A 47 6.85 -1.02 -6.08
C ALA A 47 5.75 -0.48 -5.14
N MET A 48 6.13 0.35 -4.16
CA MET A 48 5.16 1.02 -3.27
C MET A 48 4.26 1.99 -4.04
N ALA A 49 4.81 2.76 -4.98
CA ALA A 49 4.03 3.65 -5.85
C ALA A 49 2.99 2.86 -6.66
N THR A 50 3.39 1.71 -7.19
CA THR A 50 2.49 0.80 -7.92
C THR A 50 1.35 0.31 -7.03
N LEU A 51 1.61 -0.06 -5.77
CA LEU A 51 0.56 -0.44 -4.81
C LEU A 51 -0.39 0.73 -4.52
N ALA A 52 0.17 1.91 -4.22
CA ALA A 52 -0.62 3.11 -3.93
C ALA A 52 -1.55 3.48 -5.10
N HIS A 53 -1.06 3.36 -6.35
CA HIS A 53 -1.84 3.65 -7.56
C HIS A 53 -3.07 2.74 -7.74
N ARG A 54 -3.12 1.57 -7.08
CA ARG A 54 -4.28 0.65 -7.15
C ARG A 54 -5.32 0.90 -6.06
N LEU A 55 -4.96 1.61 -4.98
CA LEU A 55 -5.85 1.84 -3.84
C LEU A 55 -7.09 2.68 -4.20
N PRO A 56 -7.01 3.77 -5.00
CA PRO A 56 -8.18 4.58 -5.33
C PRO A 56 -9.33 3.76 -5.93
N GLN A 57 -9.01 2.93 -6.93
CA GLN A 57 -10.00 2.07 -7.58
C GLN A 57 -10.60 1.05 -6.61
N ALA A 58 -9.79 0.45 -5.74
CA ALA A 58 -10.29 -0.52 -4.76
C ALA A 58 -11.25 0.15 -3.76
N LEU A 59 -10.94 1.36 -3.30
CA LEU A 59 -11.78 2.13 -2.39
C LEU A 59 -13.09 2.57 -3.03
N ASP A 60 -13.05 3.01 -4.30
CA ASP A 60 -14.24 3.36 -5.09
C ASP A 60 -15.19 2.17 -5.24
N HIS A 61 -14.65 0.99 -5.58
CA HIS A 61 -15.47 -0.23 -5.70
C HIS A 61 -16.16 -0.60 -4.37
N ILE A 62 -15.49 -0.42 -3.23
CA ILE A 62 -16.10 -0.66 -1.91
C ILE A 62 -17.21 0.36 -1.64
N ALA A 63 -16.97 1.64 -1.93
CA ALA A 63 -17.95 2.70 -1.73
C ALA A 63 -19.21 2.49 -2.60
N LEU A 64 -19.02 2.06 -3.86
CA LEU A 64 -20.09 1.73 -4.78
C LEU A 64 -20.92 0.55 -4.27
N ALA A 65 -20.26 -0.56 -3.89
CA ALA A 65 -20.93 -1.74 -3.37
C ALA A 65 -21.77 -1.42 -2.11
N LEU A 66 -21.22 -0.61 -1.20
CA LEU A 66 -21.95 -0.19 0.01
C LEU A 66 -23.16 0.70 -0.33
N THR A 67 -22.99 1.61 -1.28
CA THR A 67 -24.06 2.49 -1.76
C THR A 67 -25.20 1.69 -2.39
N ASP A 68 -24.88 0.67 -3.19
CA ASP A 68 -25.87 -0.18 -3.86
C ASP A 68 -26.64 -1.03 -2.85
N LEU A 69 -25.96 -1.62 -1.86
CA LEU A 69 -26.60 -2.33 -0.75
C LEU A 69 -27.55 -1.42 0.04
N HIS A 70 -27.15 -0.17 0.27
CA HIS A 70 -28.00 0.80 0.96
C HIS A 70 -29.25 1.14 0.15
N LYS A 71 -29.10 1.45 -1.14
CA LYS A 71 -30.22 1.77 -2.06
C LYS A 71 -31.20 0.61 -2.19
N ALA A 72 -30.71 -0.62 -2.15
CA ALA A 72 -31.53 -1.83 -2.19
C ALA A 72 -32.24 -2.15 -0.86
N GLY A 73 -32.01 -1.37 0.21
CA GLY A 73 -32.58 -1.63 1.53
C GLY A 73 -32.02 -2.88 2.20
N HIS A 74 -30.80 -3.30 1.84
CA HIS A 74 -30.17 -4.54 2.33
C HIS A 74 -29.28 -4.33 3.56
N LEU A 75 -29.30 -3.13 4.16
CA LEU A 75 -28.48 -2.79 5.31
C LEU A 75 -29.33 -2.56 6.55
N THR A 76 -28.92 -3.16 7.67
CA THR A 76 -29.43 -2.88 9.01
C THR A 76 -28.30 -2.27 9.86
N ALA A 77 -28.66 -1.68 11.00
CA ALA A 77 -27.69 -1.12 11.93
C ALA A 77 -28.07 -1.51 13.35
N ASP A 78 -27.09 -1.99 14.13
CA ASP A 78 -27.29 -2.34 15.54
C ASP A 78 -27.56 -1.11 16.42
N HIS A 79 -27.12 0.07 15.94
CA HIS A 79 -27.35 1.38 16.54
C HIS A 79 -27.40 2.46 15.45
N GLY A 80 -28.07 3.59 15.71
CA GLY A 80 -28.21 4.67 14.72
C GLY A 80 -29.04 4.23 13.50
N THR A 81 -28.77 4.82 12.33
CA THR A 81 -29.48 4.47 11.08
C THR A 81 -28.53 3.91 10.02
N PRO A 82 -28.97 2.93 9.20
CA PRO A 82 -28.18 2.45 8.07
C PRO A 82 -27.74 3.57 7.13
N THR A 83 -28.58 4.58 6.91
CA THR A 83 -28.25 5.76 6.10
C THR A 83 -27.10 6.55 6.68
N GLN A 84 -27.13 6.85 7.99
CA GLN A 84 -26.05 7.59 8.63
C GLN A 84 -24.72 6.84 8.54
N HIS A 85 -24.70 5.53 8.84
CA HIS A 85 -23.48 4.73 8.77
C HIS A 85 -22.95 4.60 7.34
N THR A 86 -23.84 4.40 6.37
CA THR A 86 -23.47 4.34 4.95
C THR A 86 -22.83 5.64 4.50
N THR A 87 -23.46 6.79 4.80
CA THR A 87 -22.94 8.11 4.41
C THR A 87 -21.57 8.36 5.04
N THR A 88 -21.39 8.03 6.32
CA THR A 88 -20.10 8.17 7.01
C THR A 88 -19.03 7.29 6.36
N ALA A 89 -19.33 6.01 6.12
CA ALA A 89 -18.38 5.08 5.52
C ALA A 89 -17.99 5.48 4.09
N VAL A 90 -18.97 5.87 3.25
CA VAL A 90 -18.70 6.34 1.88
C VAL A 90 -17.86 7.62 1.90
N THR A 91 -18.16 8.56 2.79
CA THR A 91 -17.36 9.79 2.95
C THR A 91 -15.91 9.46 3.32
N ALA A 92 -15.70 8.57 4.29
CA ALA A 92 -14.37 8.14 4.69
C ALA A 92 -13.60 7.40 3.58
N LEU A 93 -14.29 6.57 2.79
CA LEU A 93 -13.69 5.89 1.62
C LEU A 93 -13.26 6.88 0.54
N ARG A 94 -14.06 7.93 0.30
CA ARG A 94 -13.70 9.02 -0.62
C ARG A 94 -12.51 9.79 -0.09
N GLU A 95 -12.45 10.11 1.19
CA GLU A 95 -11.26 10.74 1.79
C GLU A 95 -10.01 9.86 1.61
N ALA A 96 -10.12 8.57 1.90
CA ALA A 96 -9.04 7.61 1.70
C ALA A 96 -8.57 7.53 0.24
N GLU A 97 -9.49 7.65 -0.73
CA GLU A 97 -9.18 7.70 -2.16
C GLU A 97 -8.28 8.91 -2.50
N HIS A 98 -8.64 10.10 -2.01
CA HIS A 98 -7.83 11.32 -2.21
C HIS A 98 -6.44 11.20 -1.56
N LEU A 99 -6.39 10.63 -0.35
CA LEU A 99 -5.12 10.38 0.34
C LEU A 99 -4.25 9.36 -0.39
N ALA A 100 -4.85 8.34 -1.02
CA ALA A 100 -4.11 7.37 -1.83
C ALA A 100 -3.52 7.99 -3.10
N VAL A 101 -4.22 8.93 -3.73
CA VAL A 101 -3.67 9.72 -4.85
C VAL A 101 -2.48 10.55 -4.37
N ALA A 102 -2.63 11.29 -3.27
CA ALA A 102 -1.54 12.09 -2.70
C ALA A 102 -0.33 11.24 -2.30
N LEU A 103 -0.55 10.04 -1.76
CA LEU A 103 0.50 9.06 -1.46
C LEU A 103 1.23 8.63 -2.73
N THR A 104 0.49 8.33 -3.81
CA THR A 104 1.07 7.93 -5.09
C THR A 104 2.00 9.02 -5.62
N GLU A 105 1.54 10.27 -5.66
CA GLU A 105 2.34 11.40 -6.11
C GLU A 105 3.60 11.61 -5.24
N ALA A 106 3.48 11.44 -3.93
CA ALA A 106 4.61 11.54 -3.01
C ALA A 106 5.66 10.44 -3.27
N LEU A 107 5.21 9.21 -3.52
CA LEU A 107 6.08 8.09 -3.85
C LEU A 107 6.74 8.27 -5.22
N GLU A 108 6.03 8.78 -6.22
CA GLU A 108 6.61 9.09 -7.54
C GLU A 108 7.69 10.16 -7.45
N ARG A 109 7.46 11.23 -6.67
CA ARG A 109 8.50 12.24 -6.40
C ARG A 109 9.72 11.61 -5.73
N ALA A 110 9.52 10.78 -4.71
CA ALA A 110 10.60 10.09 -4.03
C ALA A 110 11.37 9.12 -4.96
N HIS A 111 10.65 8.40 -5.84
CA HIS A 111 11.23 7.48 -6.81
C HIS A 111 12.13 8.23 -7.81
N ASN A 112 11.65 9.35 -8.33
CA ASN A 112 12.40 10.21 -9.25
C ASN A 112 13.64 10.80 -8.57
N SER A 113 13.53 11.23 -7.31
CA SER A 113 14.67 11.74 -6.53
C SER A 113 15.68 10.67 -6.14
N ALA A 114 15.28 9.40 -6.05
CA ALA A 114 16.18 8.29 -5.77
C ALA A 114 16.98 7.85 -7.01
N GLY A 115 16.47 8.09 -8.22
CA GLY A 115 17.11 7.70 -9.48
C GLY A 115 18.58 8.12 -9.65
N PRO A 116 18.98 9.37 -9.37
CA PRO A 116 20.37 9.81 -9.53
C PRO A 116 21.30 9.39 -8.39
N LEU A 117 20.80 8.69 -7.36
CA LEU A 117 21.63 8.32 -6.20
C LEU A 117 22.56 7.15 -6.57
N GLY A 118 23.86 7.37 -6.42
CA GLY A 118 24.89 6.33 -6.46
C GLY A 118 25.30 5.89 -5.06
N TYR A 119 25.74 4.64 -4.92
CA TYR A 119 26.38 4.19 -3.68
C TYR A 119 27.85 4.64 -3.69
N CYS A 120 28.29 5.31 -2.63
CA CYS A 120 29.67 5.79 -2.46
C CYS A 120 30.32 5.29 -1.16
N GLY A 121 29.90 4.12 -0.65
CA GLY A 121 30.44 3.54 0.59
C GLY A 121 31.96 3.30 0.54
N PRO A 122 32.57 2.91 1.67
CA PRO A 122 34.02 2.67 1.73
C PRO A 122 34.42 1.62 0.67
N MET A 123 35.48 1.91 -0.10
CA MET A 123 36.17 0.88 -0.88
C MET A 123 36.66 -0.16 0.14
N PRO A 124 36.44 -1.47 -0.06
CA PRO A 124 37.16 -2.44 0.75
C PRO A 124 38.64 -2.07 0.64
N GLU A 125 39.30 -1.90 1.79
CA GLU A 125 40.77 -1.90 1.80
C GLU A 125 41.15 -3.23 1.17
N ASP A 126 41.84 -3.17 0.02
CA ASP A 126 42.47 -4.34 -0.54
C ASP A 126 43.31 -4.93 0.60
N ASP A 127 42.94 -6.11 1.10
CA ASP A 127 43.81 -6.93 1.95
C ASP A 127 45.00 -7.36 1.07
N ASP A 128 45.87 -6.40 0.76
CA ASP A 128 47.24 -6.60 0.33
C ASP A 128 48.02 -7.01 1.59
N ASP A 129 47.85 -8.26 2.02
CA ASP A 129 48.80 -8.91 2.91
C ASP A 129 49.24 -10.26 2.31
N LEU A 130 50.49 -10.19 1.82
CA LEU A 130 51.38 -11.24 1.34
C LEU A 130 51.68 -12.34 2.38
#